data_AF-A0A3M8EPG0-F1
#
_entry.id   AF-A0A3M8EPG0-F1
#
_cell.length_a   1.000
_cell.length_b   1.000
_cell.length_c   1.000
_cell.angle_alpha   90.00
_cell.angle_beta   90.00
_cell.angle_gamma   90.00
#
_symmetry.space_group_name_H-M   'P 1'
#
loop_
_entity.id
_entity.type
_entity.pdbx_description
1 polymer ?
#
loop_
_entity_poly.entity_id
_entity_poly.type
_entity_poly.pdbx_seq_one_letter_code
_entity_poly.pdbx_strand_id
1 'polypeptide(L)'
;MMKKVLVFALSLLAITGLSAQQHSIIEDVLVSSVEKKIFSMQELIGFDDAQAGQLRKMELNFLLEVNKAENCFLCNKRKRIKKLKQKRDAELQKILERDQYVKYDAIENERIRKRPLWSN
;
A
#
# COMPACT_ATOMS: atom_id res chain seq x y z
N MET A 1 6.47 45.35 17.54
CA MET A 1 5.62 44.42 16.76
C MET A 1 6.40 43.49 15.83
N MET A 2 7.48 43.93 15.17
CA MET A 2 8.25 43.10 14.22
C MET A 2 8.86 41.81 14.81
N LYS A 3 9.39 41.84 16.06
CA LYS A 3 9.92 40.64 16.72
C LYS A 3 8.88 39.54 16.95
N LYS A 4 7.61 39.90 17.20
CA LYS A 4 6.51 38.93 17.40
C LYS A 4 6.06 38.29 16.08
N VAL A 5 6.09 39.05 14.98
CA VAL A 5 5.81 38.55 13.63
C VAL A 5 6.91 37.60 13.16
N LEU A 6 8.18 37.92 13.46
CA LEU A 6 9.32 37.05 13.13
C LEU A 6 9.22 35.69 13.84
N VAL A 7 8.85 35.68 15.12
CA VAL A 7 8.67 34.43 15.90
C VAL A 7 7.49 33.60 15.38
N PHE A 8 6.38 34.24 15.00
CA PHE A 8 5.24 33.55 14.37
C PHE A 8 5.57 32.98 12.99
N ALA A 9 6.40 33.68 12.19
CA ALA A 9 6.84 33.19 10.89
C ALA A 9 7.78 31.98 11.02
N LEU A 10 8.71 32.02 11.99
CA LEU A 10 9.60 30.90 12.30
C LEU A 10 8.85 29.67 12.83
N SER A 11 7.81 29.85 13.64
CA SER A 11 6.99 28.74 14.14
C SER A 11 6.14 28.10 13.04
N LEU A 12 5.59 28.89 12.10
CA LEU A 12 4.89 28.33 10.92
C LEU A 12 5.83 27.51 10.02
N LEU A 13 7.06 27.97 9.80
CA LEU A 13 8.06 27.24 8.99
C LEU A 13 8.43 25.89 9.64
N ALA A 14 8.62 25.85 10.95
CA ALA A 14 8.92 24.60 11.67
C ALA A 14 7.82 23.54 11.49
N ILE A 15 6.53 23.94 11.47
CA ILE A 15 5.39 23.02 11.31
C ILE A 15 5.37 22.39 9.91
N THR A 16 5.76 23.13 8.87
CA THR A 16 5.78 22.60 7.49
C THR A 16 6.86 21.54 7.27
N GLY A 17 8.03 21.66 7.91
CA GLY A 17 9.11 20.67 7.81
C GLY A 17 8.76 19.31 8.43
N LEU A 18 8.06 19.31 9.58
CA LEU A 18 7.62 18.08 10.24
C LEU A 18 6.65 17.26 9.37
N SER A 19 5.76 17.93 8.63
CA SER A 19 4.79 17.26 7.77
C SER A 19 5.46 16.54 6.58
N ALA A 20 6.56 17.08 6.04
CA ALA A 20 7.27 16.46 4.93
C ALA A 20 8.03 15.20 5.36
N GLN A 21 8.66 15.23 6.53
CA GLN A 21 9.38 14.08 7.09
C GLN A 21 8.44 12.91 7.45
N GLN A 22 7.23 13.20 7.94
CA GLN A 22 6.23 12.17 8.19
C GLN A 22 5.77 11.48 6.89
N HIS A 23 5.65 12.22 5.79
CA HIS A 23 5.26 11.65 4.50
C HIS A 23 6.30 10.66 3.97
N SER A 24 7.60 10.97 4.08
CA SER A 24 8.67 10.07 3.59
C SER A 24 8.71 8.77 4.40
N ILE A 25 8.58 8.85 5.73
CA ILE A 25 8.56 7.66 6.60
C ILE A 25 7.39 6.73 6.24
N ILE A 26 6.20 7.29 6.00
CA ILE A 26 5.04 6.49 5.60
C ILE A 26 5.31 5.79 4.27
N GLU A 27 5.87 6.50 3.29
CA GLU A 27 6.19 5.93 1.98
C GLU A 27 7.19 4.77 2.08
N ASP A 28 8.27 4.93 2.85
CA ASP A 28 9.28 3.89 3.06
C ASP A 28 8.70 2.62 3.70
N VAL A 29 7.81 2.79 4.69
CA VAL A 29 7.11 1.68 5.34
C VAL A 29 6.20 0.95 4.35
N LEU A 30 5.49 1.68 3.48
CA LEU A 30 4.65 1.09 2.45
C LEU A 30 5.49 0.31 1.42
N VAL A 31 6.61 0.87 0.98
CA VAL A 31 7.54 0.20 0.05
C VAL A 31 8.02 -1.12 0.66
N SER A 32 8.56 -1.09 1.89
CA SER A 32 9.03 -2.32 2.55
C SER A 32 7.93 -3.36 2.75
N SER A 33 6.71 -2.92 3.08
CA SER A 33 5.56 -3.82 3.24
C SER A 33 5.19 -4.47 1.91
N VAL A 34 5.19 -3.72 0.81
CA VAL A 34 4.87 -4.23 -0.53
C VAL A 34 5.94 -5.19 -1.00
N GLU A 35 7.21 -4.87 -0.81
CA GLU A 35 8.32 -5.75 -1.17
C GLU A 35 8.20 -7.11 -0.49
N LYS A 36 8.01 -7.13 0.83
CA LYS A 36 7.83 -8.36 1.61
C LYS A 36 6.61 -9.15 1.17
N LYS A 37 5.48 -8.47 0.93
CA LYS A 37 4.24 -9.11 0.48
C LYS A 37 4.45 -9.77 -0.89
N ILE A 38 4.95 -9.03 -1.87
CA ILE A 38 5.09 -9.55 -3.23
C ILE A 38 6.17 -10.63 -3.31
N PHE A 39 7.30 -10.47 -2.60
CA PHE A 39 8.31 -11.51 -2.50
C PHE A 39 7.73 -12.82 -1.95
N SER A 40 6.99 -12.75 -0.83
CA SER A 40 6.36 -13.93 -0.24
C SER A 40 5.33 -14.57 -1.18
N MET A 41 4.52 -13.75 -1.86
CA MET A 41 3.55 -14.25 -2.84
C MET A 41 4.24 -14.89 -4.05
N GLN A 42 5.37 -14.34 -4.49
CA GLN A 42 6.16 -14.87 -5.60
C GLN A 42 6.72 -16.25 -5.25
N GLU A 43 7.30 -16.41 -4.06
CA GLU A 43 7.78 -17.71 -3.57
C GLU A 43 6.67 -18.76 -3.47
N LEU A 44 5.45 -18.35 -3.08
CA LEU A 44 4.33 -19.28 -2.88
C LEU A 44 3.59 -19.64 -4.16
N ILE A 45 3.50 -18.72 -5.12
CA ILE A 45 2.67 -18.86 -6.32
C ILE A 45 3.49 -19.17 -7.56
N GLY A 46 4.71 -18.64 -7.65
CA GLY A 46 5.64 -18.86 -8.76
C GLY A 46 5.37 -17.99 -10.00
N PHE A 47 4.90 -16.75 -9.85
CA PHE A 47 4.84 -15.79 -10.96
C PHE A 47 6.22 -15.19 -11.28
N ASP A 48 6.41 -14.72 -12.52
CA ASP A 48 7.71 -14.25 -12.99
C ASP A 48 8.12 -12.87 -12.43
N ASP A 49 9.38 -12.48 -12.64
CA ASP A 49 9.92 -11.21 -12.13
C ASP A 49 9.27 -9.97 -12.76
N ALA A 50 8.79 -10.08 -14.00
CA ALA A 50 8.09 -8.99 -14.66
C ALA A 50 6.71 -8.77 -14.03
N GLN A 51 5.96 -9.84 -13.79
CA GLN A 51 4.71 -9.84 -13.03
C GLN A 51 4.95 -9.31 -11.61
N ALA A 52 6.02 -9.77 -10.93
CA ALA A 52 6.38 -9.28 -9.60
C ALA A 52 6.64 -7.76 -9.60
N GLY A 53 7.37 -7.25 -10.58
CA GLY A 53 7.59 -5.80 -10.75
C GLY A 53 6.30 -5.01 -10.95
N GLN A 54 5.39 -5.51 -11.78
CA GLN A 54 4.08 -4.89 -12.00
C GLN A 54 3.23 -4.90 -10.74
N LEU A 55 3.21 -6.01 -9.99
CA LEU A 55 2.49 -6.15 -8.73
C LEU A 55 3.02 -5.20 -7.66
N ARG A 56 4.34 -5.04 -7.52
CA ARG A 56 4.93 -4.08 -6.56
C ARG A 56 4.44 -2.66 -6.84
N LYS A 57 4.52 -2.23 -8.10
CA LYS A 57 4.07 -0.89 -8.51
C LYS A 57 2.58 -0.70 -8.29
N MET A 58 1.77 -1.69 -8.65
CA MET A 58 0.31 -1.65 -8.50
C MET A 58 -0.09 -1.58 -7.02
N GLU A 59 0.48 -2.44 -6.17
CA GLU A 59 0.16 -2.50 -4.74
C GLU A 59 0.62 -1.25 -4.00
N LEU A 60 1.82 -0.73 -4.29
CA LEU A 60 2.31 0.52 -3.71
C LEU A 60 1.39 1.70 -4.06
N ASN A 61 1.01 1.82 -5.33
CA ASN A 61 0.07 2.86 -5.75
C ASN A 61 -1.29 2.73 -5.07
N PHE A 62 -1.79 1.51 -4.89
CA PHE A 62 -3.03 1.26 -4.15
C PHE A 62 -2.92 1.75 -2.70
N LEU A 63 -1.83 1.40 -1.99
CA LEU A 63 -1.63 1.81 -0.59
C LEU A 63 -1.49 3.33 -0.45
N LEU A 64 -0.76 3.99 -1.36
CA LEU A 64 -0.64 5.45 -1.37
C LEU A 64 -2.00 6.13 -1.58
N GLU A 65 -2.82 5.63 -2.50
CA GLU A 65 -4.17 6.17 -2.74
C GLU A 65 -5.14 5.88 -1.59
N VAL A 66 -4.99 4.74 -0.91
CA VAL A 66 -5.74 4.44 0.32
C VAL A 66 -5.33 5.40 1.43
N ASN A 67 -4.03 5.64 1.64
CA ASN A 67 -3.53 6.59 2.63
C ASN A 67 -4.06 8.01 2.36
N LYS A 68 -4.06 8.46 1.10
CA LYS A 68 -4.68 9.75 0.71
C LYS A 68 -6.19 9.76 0.99
N ALA A 69 -6.89 8.66 0.72
CA ALA A 69 -8.32 8.56 0.96
C ALA A 69 -8.66 8.60 2.46
N GLU A 70 -7.87 7.94 3.29
CA GLU A 70 -8.03 7.93 4.76
C GLU A 70 -7.79 9.32 5.38
N ASN A 71 -6.84 10.07 4.85
CA ASN A 71 -6.54 11.43 5.32
C ASN A 71 -7.43 12.52 4.71
N CYS A 72 -8.37 12.17 3.82
CA CYS A 72 -9.31 13.15 3.26
C CYS A 72 -10.44 13.47 4.25
N PHE A 73 -10.49 14.73 4.72
CA PHE A 73 -11.48 15.18 5.71
C PHE A 73 -12.91 15.26 5.15
N LEU A 74 -13.08 15.69 3.89
CA LEU A 74 -14.39 15.95 3.27
C LEU A 74 -14.86 14.83 2.31
N CYS A 75 -14.12 13.72 2.21
CA CYS A 75 -14.47 12.62 1.30
C CYS A 75 -15.32 11.56 1.99
N ASN A 76 -16.20 10.89 1.23
CA ASN A 76 -16.75 9.60 1.66
C ASN A 76 -15.66 8.51 1.55
N LYS A 77 -14.88 8.36 2.63
CA LYS A 77 -13.73 7.44 2.74
C LYS A 77 -14.09 6.01 2.33
N ARG A 78 -15.19 5.48 2.88
CA ARG A 78 -15.68 4.11 2.59
C ARG A 78 -15.92 3.89 1.10
N LYS A 79 -16.64 4.82 0.45
CA LYS A 79 -16.94 4.73 -0.98
C LYS A 79 -15.66 4.81 -1.83
N ARG A 80 -14.73 5.70 -1.47
CA ARG A 80 -13.46 5.88 -2.19
C ARG A 80 -12.58 4.64 -2.07
N ILE A 81 -12.41 4.10 -0.86
CA ILE A 81 -11.62 2.88 -0.62
C ILE A 81 -12.24 1.67 -1.32
N LYS A 82 -13.57 1.53 -1.33
CA LYS A 82 -14.25 0.47 -2.09
C LYS A 82 -13.89 0.51 -3.58
N LYS A 83 -13.90 1.70 -4.20
CA LYS A 83 -13.51 1.86 -5.60
C LYS A 83 -12.04 1.51 -5.83
N LEU A 84 -11.15 1.91 -4.92
CA LEU A 84 -9.73 1.57 -5.00
C LEU A 84 -9.51 0.05 -4.92
N LYS A 85 -10.21 -0.65 -4.02
CA LYS A 85 -10.16 -2.11 -3.92
C LYS A 85 -10.64 -2.80 -5.20
N GLN A 86 -11.73 -2.34 -5.78
CA GLN A 86 -12.24 -2.85 -7.06
C GLN A 86 -11.24 -2.63 -8.21
N LYS A 87 -10.62 -1.46 -8.26
CA LYS A 87 -9.57 -1.17 -9.27
C LYS A 87 -8.36 -2.09 -9.08
N ARG A 88 -7.89 -2.24 -7.84
CA ARG A 88 -6.78 -3.14 -7.49
C ARG A 88 -7.05 -4.58 -7.94
N ASP A 89 -8.24 -5.09 -7.65
CA ASP A 89 -8.66 -6.43 -8.03
C ASP A 89 -8.70 -6.62 -9.57
N ALA A 90 -9.24 -5.63 -10.29
CA ALA A 90 -9.23 -5.66 -11.76
C ALA A 90 -7.82 -5.61 -12.35
N GLU A 91 -6.88 -4.88 -11.75
CA GLU A 91 -5.48 -4.87 -12.18
C GLU A 91 -4.76 -6.19 -11.85
N LEU A 92 -5.03 -6.78 -10.67
CA LEU A 92 -4.51 -8.09 -10.30
C LEU A 92 -4.85 -9.15 -11.36
N GLN A 93 -6.11 -9.19 -11.80
CA GLN A 93 -6.58 -10.13 -12.84
C GLN A 93 -5.97 -9.89 -14.22
N LYS A 94 -5.39 -8.71 -14.49
CA LYS A 94 -4.67 -8.42 -15.74
C LYS A 94 -3.21 -8.86 -15.68
N ILE A 95 -2.59 -8.77 -14.50
CA ILE A 95 -1.17 -9.07 -14.31
C ILE A 95 -0.96 -10.58 -14.12
N LEU A 96 -1.85 -11.23 -13.38
CA LEU A 96 -1.75 -12.64 -13.03
C LEU A 96 -2.59 -13.51 -13.96
N GLU A 97 -2.07 -14.70 -14.27
CA GLU A 97 -2.88 -15.76 -14.86
C GLU A 97 -3.98 -16.20 -13.89
N ARG A 98 -5.01 -16.88 -14.42
CA ARG A 98 -6.18 -17.27 -13.63
C ARG A 98 -5.82 -18.10 -12.40
N ASP A 99 -4.94 -19.08 -12.54
CA ASP A 99 -4.55 -19.95 -11.42
C ASP A 99 -3.72 -19.18 -10.38
N GLN A 100 -2.81 -18.31 -10.84
CA GLN A 100 -2.01 -17.43 -10.00
C GLN A 100 -2.90 -16.47 -9.21
N TYR A 101 -3.90 -15.88 -9.84
CA TYR A 101 -4.89 -15.00 -9.18
C TYR A 101 -5.69 -15.76 -8.12
N VAL A 102 -6.19 -16.96 -8.42
CA VAL A 102 -6.93 -17.77 -7.45
C VAL A 102 -6.07 -18.12 -6.23
N LYS A 103 -4.80 -18.49 -6.44
CA LYS A 103 -3.84 -18.73 -5.35
C LYS A 103 -3.59 -17.45 -4.55
N TYR A 104 -3.42 -16.31 -5.22
CA TYR A 104 -3.21 -15.01 -4.60
C TYR A 104 -4.37 -14.63 -3.68
N ASP A 105 -5.61 -14.70 -4.18
CA ASP A 105 -6.83 -14.43 -3.40
C ASP A 105 -6.97 -15.39 -2.21
N ALA A 106 -6.66 -16.67 -2.42
CA ALA A 106 -6.75 -17.67 -1.36
C ALA A 106 -5.72 -17.44 -0.24
N ILE A 107 -4.49 -17.04 -0.57
CA ILE A 107 -3.45 -16.72 0.43
C ILE A 107 -3.79 -15.40 1.15
N GLU A 108 -4.18 -14.35 0.41
CA GLU A 108 -4.50 -13.04 0.98
C GLU A 108 -5.70 -13.10 1.94
N ASN A 109 -6.70 -13.94 1.65
CA ASN A 109 -7.86 -14.14 2.52
C ASN A 109 -7.67 -15.29 3.54
N GLU A 110 -6.43 -15.74 3.76
CA GLU A 110 -6.07 -16.83 4.69
C GLU A 110 -6.83 -18.16 4.48
N ARG A 111 -7.40 -18.38 3.29
CA ARG A 111 -8.06 -19.64 2.91
C ARG A 111 -7.05 -20.76 2.74
N ILE A 112 -5.82 -20.41 2.37
CA ILE A 112 -4.67 -21.32 2.32
C ILE A 112 -3.62 -20.77 3.29
N ARG A 113 -3.22 -21.59 4.27
CA ARG A 113 -2.14 -21.26 5.22
C ARG A 113 -0.98 -22.20 4.99
N LYS A 114 0.25 -21.69 5.10
CA LYS A 114 1.48 -22.50 5.10
C LYS A 114 1.54 -23.32 6.40
N ARG A 115 0.89 -24.48 6.40
CA ARG A 115 1.01 -25.48 7.47
C ARG A 115 1.68 -26.75 6.95
N PRO A 116 2.56 -27.38 7.73
CA PRO A 116 3.02 -28.72 7.42
C PRO A 116 1.80 -29.65 7.30
N LEU A 117 1.79 -30.53 6.31
CA LEU A 117 0.75 -31.56 6.16
C LEU A 117 0.66 -32.50 7.37
N TRP A 118 1.71 -32.52 8.19
CA TRP A 118 1.90 -33.42 9.33
C TRP A 118 1.71 -32.74 10.69
N SER A 119 1.36 -31.46 10.75
CA SER A 119 1.09 -30.80 12.04
C SER A 119 -0.39 -30.99 12.42
N ASN A 120 -0.67 -31.98 13.25
CA ASN A 120 -1.91 -32.05 14.03
C ASN A 120 -1.95 -30.92 15.07
#